data_AF-A0AA95MNM4-F1
#
_entry.id   AF-A0AA95MNM4-F1
#
_cell.length_a   1.000
_cell.length_b   1.000
_cell.length_c   1.000
_cell.angle_alpha   90.00
_cell.angle_beta   90.00
_cell.angle_gamma   90.00
#
_symmetry.space_group_name_H-M   'P 1'
#
loop_
_entity.id
_entity.type
_entity.pdbx_description
1 polymer ?
#
loop_
_entity_poly.entity_id
_entity_poly.type
_entity_poly.pdbx_seq_one_letter_code
_entity_poly.pdbx_strand_id
1 'polypeptide(L)'
;MNYKKQIDYIPYFANDKTEFCKWISGYPNYDDRLGDFINSIYETDLLKKDYLDDINGKITDKDIIKAIPTSNFELLKSILTYYVRQERFCDGIWAMAAKEKVFLKILYRLREIVGQ
;
A
#
# COMPACT_ATOMS: atom_id res chain seq x y z
N MET A 1 2.75 -8.95 16.81
CA MET A 1 1.63 -8.26 16.13
C MET A 1 0.97 -9.22 15.17
N ASN A 2 -0.33 -9.07 14.92
CA ASN A 2 -1.09 -9.93 14.03
C ASN A 2 -1.61 -9.10 12.85
N TYR A 3 -1.15 -9.38 11.63
CA TYR A 3 -1.55 -8.68 10.42
C TYR A 3 -2.43 -9.52 9.50
N LYS A 4 -3.08 -10.55 10.04
CA LYS A 4 -3.93 -11.46 9.27
C LYS A 4 -5.02 -10.71 8.51
N LYS A 5 -5.69 -9.74 9.15
CA LYS A 5 -6.71 -8.90 8.52
C LYS A 5 -6.17 -8.22 7.26
N GLN A 6 -4.95 -7.67 7.30
CA GLN A 6 -4.32 -6.99 6.16
C GLN A 6 -3.92 -7.99 5.07
N ILE A 7 -3.36 -9.14 5.47
CA ILE A 7 -2.95 -10.21 4.55
C ILE A 7 -4.15 -10.85 3.85
N ASP A 8 -5.32 -10.90 4.48
CA ASP A 8 -6.57 -11.40 3.89
C ASP A 8 -7.10 -10.52 2.73
N TYR A 9 -6.51 -9.34 2.48
CA TYR A 9 -6.76 -8.55 1.26
C TYR A 9 -5.94 -9.01 0.04
N ILE A 10 -4.99 -9.95 0.18
CA ILE A 10 -4.21 -10.47 -0.95
C ILE A 10 -5.11 -10.92 -2.12
N PRO A 11 -6.17 -11.74 -1.93
CA PRO A 11 -7.03 -12.17 -3.03
C PRO A 11 -7.74 -11.00 -3.74
N TYR A 12 -8.10 -9.94 -2.99
CA TYR A 12 -8.73 -8.75 -3.54
C TYR A 12 -7.79 -8.00 -4.50
N PHE A 13 -6.54 -7.79 -4.10
CA PHE A 13 -5.53 -7.15 -4.95
C PHE A 13 -4.97 -8.08 -6.04
N ALA A 14 -5.01 -9.40 -5.86
CA ALA A 14 -4.58 -10.38 -6.86
C ALA A 14 -5.56 -10.50 -8.04
N ASN A 15 -6.84 -10.18 -7.84
CA ASN A 15 -7.83 -10.25 -8.90
C ASN A 15 -7.65 -9.12 -9.93
N ASP A 16 -7.33 -9.48 -11.18
CA ASP A 16 -7.13 -8.53 -12.28
C ASP A 16 -8.42 -7.91 -12.82
N LYS A 17 -9.58 -8.43 -12.41
CA LYS A 17 -10.90 -7.89 -12.78
C LYS A 17 -11.43 -6.87 -11.77
N THR A 18 -10.75 -6.66 -10.65
CA THR A 18 -11.17 -5.69 -9.64
C THR A 18 -11.03 -4.27 -10.18
N GLU A 19 -12.13 -3.52 -10.16
CA GLU A 19 -12.13 -2.09 -10.43
C GLU A 19 -11.96 -1.34 -9.11
N PHE A 20 -10.76 -0.78 -8.88
CA PHE A 20 -10.41 -0.16 -7.59
C PHE A 20 -10.94 1.26 -7.41
N CYS A 21 -11.33 1.93 -8.49
CA CYS A 21 -11.79 3.31 -8.48
C CYS A 21 -12.51 3.66 -9.79
N LYS A 22 -13.53 4.52 -9.68
CA LYS A 22 -14.16 5.20 -10.79
C LYS A 22 -13.91 6.69 -10.68
N TRP A 23 -13.56 7.34 -11.78
CA TRP A 23 -13.41 8.79 -11.81
C TRP A 23 -14.76 9.44 -12.08
N ILE A 24 -15.27 10.21 -11.13
CA ILE A 24 -16.55 10.91 -11.22
C ILE A 24 -16.28 12.41 -11.12
N SER A 25 -16.60 13.15 -12.18
CA SER A 25 -16.41 14.60 -12.23
C SER A 25 -14.97 15.06 -11.90
N GLY A 26 -13.97 14.27 -12.28
CA GLY A 26 -12.55 14.57 -12.03
C GLY A 26 -12.01 14.11 -10.67
N TYR A 27 -12.84 13.52 -9.82
CA TYR A 27 -12.43 13.01 -8.51
C TYR A 27 -12.46 11.48 -8.44
N PRO A 28 -11.53 10.84 -7.71
CA PRO A 28 -11.55 9.41 -7.50
C PRO A 28 -12.70 9.03 -6.57
N ASN A 29 -13.57 8.13 -7.04
CA ASN A 29 -14.53 7.42 -6.21
C ASN A 29 -14.02 5.99 -6.00
N TYR A 30 -13.45 5.73 -4.83
CA TYR A 30 -12.82 4.46 -4.51
C TYR A 30 -13.82 3.33 -4.30
N ASP A 31 -13.39 2.11 -4.62
CA ASP A 31 -14.09 0.91 -4.19
C ASP A 31 -14.11 0.82 -2.67
N ASP A 32 -15.26 0.48 -2.09
CA ASP A 32 -15.45 0.43 -0.62
C ASP A 32 -14.40 -0.48 0.04
N ARG A 33 -14.06 -1.60 -0.60
CA ARG A 33 -13.07 -2.55 -0.06
C ARG A 33 -11.65 -2.01 -0.11
N LEU A 34 -11.32 -1.11 -1.05
CA LEU A 34 -10.07 -0.37 -1.04
C LEU A 34 -10.03 0.61 0.14
N GLY A 35 -11.13 1.33 0.38
CA GLY A 35 -11.27 2.20 1.55
C GLY A 35 -11.12 1.42 2.86
N ASP A 36 -11.78 0.28 2.98
CA ASP A 36 -11.68 -0.62 4.15
C ASP A 36 -10.25 -1.12 4.37
N PHE A 37 -9.54 -1.47 3.29
CA PHE A 37 -8.14 -1.85 3.37
C PHE A 37 -7.32 -0.70 3.98
N ILE A 38 -7.44 0.52 3.46
CA ILE A 38 -6.69 1.68 3.95
C ILE A 38 -7.03 1.97 5.41
N ASN A 39 -8.30 1.95 5.78
CA ASN A 39 -8.75 2.11 7.17
C ASN A 39 -8.14 1.04 8.08
N SER A 40 -8.09 -0.21 7.62
CA SER A 40 -7.45 -1.29 8.37
C SER A 40 -5.95 -1.10 8.58
N ILE A 41 -5.26 -0.32 7.73
CA ILE A 41 -3.85 0.03 7.95
C ILE A 41 -3.73 1.06 9.08
N TYR A 42 -4.63 2.05 9.14
CA TYR A 42 -4.66 3.04 10.22
C TYR A 42 -4.92 2.44 11.61
N GLU A 43 -5.55 1.26 11.67
CA GLU A 43 -5.78 0.51 12.92
C GLU A 43 -4.53 -0.25 13.41
N THR A 44 -3.42 -0.22 12.67
CA THR A 44 -2.19 -0.95 12.98
C THR A 44 -1.02 -0.03 13.27
N ASP A 45 0.10 -0.62 13.68
CA ASP A 45 1.38 0.06 13.83
C ASP A 45 2.18 0.12 12.51
N LEU A 46 1.61 -0.29 11.37
CA LEU A 46 2.32 -0.34 10.07
C LEU A 46 2.68 1.06 9.54
N LEU A 47 2.00 2.11 9.99
CA LEU A 47 2.29 3.47 9.58
C LEU A 47 3.43 4.07 10.42
N LYS A 48 4.43 4.63 9.73
CA LYS A 48 5.62 5.22 10.34
C LYS A 48 5.60 6.74 10.25
N LYS A 49 5.94 7.46 11.33
CA LYS A 49 5.89 8.94 11.34
C LYS A 49 6.99 9.55 10.47
N ASP A 50 8.18 8.99 10.57
CA ASP A 50 9.46 9.35 9.98
C ASP A 50 9.76 8.59 8.68
N TYR A 51 8.72 8.08 8.00
CA TYR A 51 8.86 7.27 6.77
C TYR A 51 9.66 7.95 5.65
N LEU A 52 9.67 9.29 5.61
CA LEU A 52 10.41 10.05 4.60
C LEU A 52 11.93 9.92 4.78
N ASP A 53 12.42 9.69 6.00
CA ASP A 53 13.86 9.53 6.25
C ASP A 53 14.41 8.26 5.59
N ASP A 54 13.55 7.26 5.35
CA ASP A 54 13.90 6.02 4.67
C ASP A 54 13.75 6.08 3.15
N ILE A 55 13.00 7.06 2.63
CA ILE A 55 12.61 7.11 1.20
C ILE A 55 13.24 8.32 0.49
N ASN A 56 13.08 9.53 1.04
CA ASN A 56 13.48 10.76 0.36
C ASN A 56 14.99 10.80 0.12
N GLY A 57 15.39 10.99 -1.14
CA GLY A 57 16.79 11.04 -1.56
C GLY A 57 17.53 9.70 -1.53
N LYS A 58 16.87 8.61 -1.11
CA LYS A 58 17.44 7.25 -1.06
C LYS A 58 16.86 6.34 -2.14
N ILE A 59 15.60 6.54 -2.50
CA ILE A 59 14.87 5.67 -3.44
C ILE A 59 13.99 6.55 -4.34
N THR A 60 14.10 6.40 -5.66
CA THR A 60 13.18 7.06 -6.61
C THR A 60 11.85 6.31 -6.67
N ASP A 61 10.76 6.94 -7.13
CA ASP A 61 9.46 6.25 -7.29
C ASP A 61 9.57 4.94 -8.09
N LYS A 62 10.43 4.93 -9.12
CA LYS A 62 10.70 3.74 -9.95
C LYS A 62 11.46 2.65 -9.19
N ASP A 63 12.24 3.03 -8.19
CA ASP A 63 13.02 2.11 -7.37
C ASP A 63 12.24 1.61 -6.15
N ILE A 64 11.22 2.34 -5.69
CA ILE A 64 10.35 1.92 -4.57
C ILE A 64 9.73 0.56 -4.86
N ILE A 65 9.14 0.37 -6.04
CA ILE A 65 8.49 -0.89 -6.42
C ILE A 65 9.51 -2.05 -6.46
N LYS A 66 10.74 -1.78 -6.91
CA LYS A 66 11.82 -2.78 -6.98
C LYS A 66 12.38 -3.13 -5.60
N ALA A 67 12.30 -2.21 -4.64
CA ALA A 67 12.77 -2.42 -3.27
C ALA A 67 11.81 -3.26 -2.42
N ILE A 68 10.51 -3.32 -2.75
CA ILE A 68 9.51 -4.06 -1.95
C ILE A 68 9.93 -5.52 -1.68
N PRO A 69 10.31 -6.35 -2.67
CA PRO A 69 10.59 -7.77 -2.42
C PRO A 69 11.77 -8.03 -1.48
N THR A 70 12.72 -7.09 -1.38
CA THR A 70 13.93 -7.23 -0.55
C THR A 70 13.90 -6.36 0.70
N SER A 71 12.86 -5.52 0.85
CA SER A 71 12.71 -4.62 2.00
C SER A 71 12.67 -5.38 3.33
N ASN A 72 13.31 -4.83 4.36
CA ASN A 72 13.08 -5.25 5.74
C ASN A 72 11.76 -4.65 6.26
N PHE A 73 11.38 -5.00 7.49
CA PHE A 73 10.09 -4.57 8.05
C PHE A 73 9.95 -3.04 8.12
N GLU A 74 10.99 -2.34 8.57
CA GLU A 74 10.98 -0.88 8.70
C GLU A 74 10.87 -0.18 7.34
N LEU A 75 11.64 -0.61 6.34
CA LEU A 75 11.55 -0.05 4.99
C LEU A 75 10.18 -0.35 4.36
N LEU A 76 9.64 -1.55 4.57
CA LEU A 76 8.31 -1.92 4.09
C LEU A 76 7.22 -1.03 4.69
N LYS A 77 7.29 -0.75 6.00
CA LYS A 77 6.39 0.19 6.70
C LYS A 77 6.51 1.59 6.11
N SER A 78 7.72 2.06 5.83
CA SER A 78 7.93 3.36 5.20
C SER A 78 7.30 3.43 3.81
N ILE A 79 7.53 2.41 2.97
CA ILE A 79 6.95 2.32 1.62
C ILE A 79 5.42 2.29 1.68
N LEU A 80 4.84 1.47 2.56
CA LEU A 80 3.39 1.44 2.75
C LEU A 80 2.85 2.81 3.20
N THR A 81 3.54 3.44 4.15
CA THR A 81 3.16 4.77 4.65
C THR A 81 3.17 5.81 3.55
N TYR A 82 4.17 5.76 2.67
CA TYR A 82 4.25 6.63 1.50
C TYR A 82 2.98 6.52 0.67
N TYR A 83 2.61 5.33 0.18
CA TYR A 83 1.40 5.17 -0.64
C TYR A 83 0.10 5.52 0.10
N VAL A 84 -0.04 5.15 1.38
CA VAL A 84 -1.24 5.46 2.16
C VAL A 84 -1.40 6.97 2.34
N ARG A 85 -0.33 7.70 2.62
CA ARG A 85 -0.39 9.15 2.87
C ARG A 85 -0.32 10.01 1.62
N GLN A 86 0.22 9.48 0.52
CA GLN A 86 0.42 10.24 -0.72
C GLN A 86 -0.90 10.71 -1.34
N GLU A 87 -2.03 10.09 -1.00
CA GLU A 87 -3.38 10.50 -1.42
C GLU A 87 -3.69 11.96 -1.05
N ARG A 88 -3.07 12.49 0.00
CA ARG A 88 -3.23 13.90 0.39
C ARG A 88 -2.63 14.89 -0.61
N PHE A 89 -1.83 14.40 -1.55
CA PHE A 89 -1.07 15.19 -2.51
C PHE A 89 -1.32 14.76 -3.97
N CYS A 90 -1.85 13.56 -4.18
CA CYS A 90 -2.09 12.99 -5.49
C CYS A 90 -3.36 12.14 -5.45
N ASP A 91 -4.48 12.77 -5.79
CA ASP A 91 -5.77 12.10 -5.94
C ASP A 91 -5.62 10.90 -6.89
N GLY A 92 -6.14 9.75 -6.48
CA GLY A 92 -6.12 8.53 -7.28
C GLY A 92 -4.93 7.61 -7.01
N ILE A 93 -3.98 7.99 -6.13
CA ILE A 93 -2.76 7.20 -5.93
C ILE A 93 -3.04 5.84 -5.30
N TRP A 94 -4.06 5.71 -4.43
CA TRP A 94 -4.46 4.40 -3.92
C TRP A 94 -4.92 3.47 -5.03
N ALA A 95 -5.72 3.95 -5.97
CA ALA A 95 -6.18 3.15 -7.10
C ALA A 95 -5.04 2.80 -8.07
N MET A 96 -4.13 3.74 -8.33
CA MET A 96 -2.93 3.49 -9.12
C MET A 96 -2.07 2.40 -8.48
N ALA A 97 -1.77 2.52 -7.18
CA ALA A 97 -0.99 1.54 -6.43
C ALA A 97 -1.66 0.16 -6.41
N ALA A 98 -2.99 0.11 -6.28
CA ALA A 98 -3.75 -1.14 -6.35
C ALA A 98 -3.69 -1.78 -7.75
N LYS A 99 -3.93 -0.99 -8.81
CA LYS A 99 -3.89 -1.43 -10.22
C LYS A 99 -2.50 -1.93 -10.61
N GLU A 100 -1.44 -1.26 -10.18
CA GLU A 100 -0.04 -1.64 -10.43
C GLU A 100 0.48 -2.73 -9.47
N LYS A 101 -0.41 -3.31 -8.65
CA LYS A 101 -0.10 -4.41 -7.72
C LYS A 101 0.95 -4.05 -6.66
N VAL A 102 1.10 -2.76 -6.35
CA VAL A 102 2.01 -2.28 -5.29
C VAL A 102 1.55 -2.81 -3.94
N PHE A 103 0.28 -2.61 -3.57
CA PHE A 103 -0.25 -3.14 -2.30
C PHE A 103 -0.16 -4.66 -2.22
N LEU A 104 -0.38 -5.37 -3.34
CA LEU A 104 -0.21 -6.82 -3.40
C LEU A 104 1.22 -7.25 -3.06
N LYS A 105 2.22 -6.59 -3.68
CA LYS A 105 3.65 -6.87 -3.40
C LYS A 105 3.99 -6.57 -1.94
N ILE A 106 3.47 -5.47 -1.38
CA ILE A 106 3.66 -5.11 0.02
C ILE A 106 3.08 -6.18 0.94
N LEU A 107 1.86 -6.65 0.68
CA LEU A 107 1.19 -7.66 1.50
C LEU A 107 1.89 -9.02 1.44
N TYR A 108 2.37 -9.44 0.27
CA TYR A 108 3.18 -10.66 0.16
C TYR A 108 4.47 -10.53 0.96
N ARG A 109 5.17 -9.39 0.86
CA ARG A 109 6.39 -9.16 1.62
C ARG A 109 6.12 -9.12 3.12
N LEU A 110 5.04 -8.47 3.54
CA LEU A 110 4.61 -8.43 4.94
C LEU A 110 4.41 -9.86 5.46
N ARG A 111 3.66 -10.67 4.71
CA ARG A 111 3.40 -12.08 5.04
C ARG A 111 4.69 -12.89 5.23
N GLU A 112 5.65 -12.74 4.33
CA GLU A 112 6.98 -13.39 4.45
C GLU A 112 7.72 -12.97 5.72
N ILE A 113 7.73 -11.67 6.04
CA ILE A 113 8.45 -11.13 7.20
C ILE A 113 7.81 -11.60 8.52
N VAL A 114 6.49 -11.69 8.58
CA VAL A 114 5.76 -12.01 9.82
C VAL A 114 5.40 -13.49 9.97
N GLY A 115 5.71 -14.32 8.96
CA GLY A 115 5.51 -15.77 8.98
C GLY A 115 4.03 -16.19 9.02
N GLN A 116 3.17 -15.49 8.26
CA GLN A 116 1.72 -15.73 8.20
C GLN A 116 1.25 -16.39 6.89
#